data_AF-A0A524HT49-F1
#
_entry.id   AF-A0A524HT49-F1
#
_cell.length_a   1.000
_cell.length_b   1.000
_cell.length_c   1.000
_cell.angle_alpha   90.00
_cell.angle_beta   90.00
_cell.angle_gamma   90.00
#
_symmetry.space_group_name_H-M   'P 1'
#
loop_
_entity.id
_entity.type
_entity.pdbx_description
1 polymer ?
#
loop_
_entity_poly.entity_id
_entity_poly.type
_entity_poly.pdbx_seq_one_letter_code
_entity_poly.pdbx_strand_id
1 'polypeptide(L)'
;MSQVPLQDFRRVAEALAQLRGQPILHSIMRSDFRQLRIELADGLITVISVNLNESGQPRLEVDVVRQPLERGRQLEVRFEPSGQTA
;
A
#
# COMPACT_ATOMS: atom_id res chain seq x y z
N MET A 1 -1.22 -20.08 17.73
CA MET A 1 -0.63 -18.82 17.23
C MET A 1 -0.09 -19.10 15.85
N SER A 2 -0.59 -18.45 14.80
CA SER A 2 0.04 -18.57 13.48
C SER A 2 1.39 -17.84 13.54
N GLN A 3 2.46 -18.54 13.22
CA GLN A 3 3.77 -17.92 13.10
C GLN A 3 3.83 -17.20 11.76
N VAL A 4 4.12 -15.90 11.78
CA VAL A 4 4.39 -15.14 10.56
C VAL A 4 5.68 -15.72 9.95
N PRO A 5 5.69 -16.09 8.65
CA PRO A 5 6.91 -16.55 8.01
C PRO A 5 8.05 -15.53 8.18
N LEU A 6 9.27 -15.99 8.50
CA LEU A 6 10.41 -15.11 8.72
C LEU A 6 10.67 -14.17 7.52
N GLN A 7 10.44 -14.67 6.30
CA GLN A 7 10.55 -13.87 5.08
C GLN A 7 9.54 -12.72 5.04
N ASP A 8 8.29 -12.97 5.44
CA ASP A 8 7.26 -11.94 5.52
C ASP A 8 7.61 -10.89 6.57
N PHE A 9 8.10 -11.33 7.72
CA PHE A 9 8.57 -10.43 8.78
C PHE A 9 9.74 -9.57 8.31
N ARG A 10 10.72 -10.16 7.64
CA ARG A 10 11.88 -9.45 7.10
C ARG A 10 11.48 -8.40 6.08
N ARG A 11 10.60 -8.76 5.13
CA ARG A 11 10.06 -7.83 4.13
C ARG A 11 9.38 -6.62 4.78
N VAL A 12 8.54 -6.87 5.79
CA VAL A 12 7.86 -5.80 6.56
C VAL A 12 8.89 -4.92 7.27
N ALA A 13 9.88 -5.51 7.94
CA ALA A 13 10.91 -4.78 8.64
C ALA A 13 11.76 -3.91 7.70
N GLU A 14 12.15 -4.44 6.54
CA GLU A 14 12.90 -3.71 5.51
C GLU A 14 12.08 -2.53 4.94
N ALA A 15 10.78 -2.71 4.71
CA ALA A 15 9.91 -1.62 4.26
C ALA A 15 9.76 -0.52 5.32
N LEU A 16 9.53 -0.90 6.59
CA LEU A 16 9.41 0.06 7.70
C LEU A 16 10.72 0.78 8.03
N ALA A 17 11.87 0.17 7.71
CA ALA A 17 13.17 0.82 7.91
C ALA A 17 13.29 2.14 7.12
N GLN A 18 12.55 2.29 6.02
CA GLN A 18 12.50 3.53 5.23
C GLN A 18 11.89 4.71 6.00
N LEU A 19 11.08 4.43 7.03
CA LEU A 19 10.49 5.46 7.89
C LEU A 19 11.51 6.04 8.88
N ARG A 20 12.67 5.39 9.07
CA ARG A 20 13.62 5.75 10.13
C ARG A 20 14.19 7.15 9.90
N GLY A 21 13.97 8.02 10.90
CA GLY A 21 14.47 9.40 10.88
C GLY A 21 13.74 10.32 9.91
N GLN A 22 12.67 9.85 9.27
CA GLN A 22 11.85 10.65 8.37
C GLN A 22 10.67 11.27 9.13
N PRO A 23 10.41 12.58 8.97
CA PRO A 23 9.22 13.19 9.56
C PRO A 23 7.96 12.73 8.83
N ILE A 24 6.96 12.31 9.60
CA ILE A 24 5.62 11.98 9.11
C ILE A 24 4.84 13.28 8.93
N LEU A 25 4.37 13.55 7.71
CA LEU A 25 3.49 14.69 7.41
C LEU A 25 2.02 14.37 7.68
N HIS A 26 1.58 13.18 7.27
CA HIS A 26 0.19 12.77 7.42
C HIS A 26 0.06 11.28 7.65
N SER A 27 -0.95 10.88 8.41
CA SER A 27 -1.30 9.47 8.59
C SER A 27 -2.81 9.31 8.61
N ILE A 28 -3.32 8.35 7.85
CA ILE A 28 -4.76 8.03 7.80
C ILE A 28 -4.98 6.53 7.97
N MET A 29 -5.86 6.18 8.91
CA MET A 29 -6.33 4.82 9.14
C MET A 29 -7.69 4.63 8.47
N ARG A 30 -7.81 3.57 7.67
CA ARG A 30 -9.04 3.08 7.05
C ARG A 30 -9.35 1.70 7.62
N SER A 31 -10.12 1.65 8.70
CA SER A 31 -10.43 0.39 9.41
C SER A 31 -11.32 -0.54 8.60
N ASP A 32 -12.17 0.01 7.73
CA ASP A 32 -12.97 -0.67 6.71
C ASP A 32 -12.10 -1.45 5.72
N PHE A 33 -10.93 -0.91 5.38
CA PHE A 33 -9.94 -1.56 4.50
C PHE A 33 -8.76 -2.18 5.26
N ARG A 34 -8.77 -2.16 6.61
CA ARG A 34 -7.65 -2.60 7.46
C ARG A 34 -6.31 -2.02 7.00
N GLN A 35 -6.31 -0.74 6.62
CA GLN A 35 -5.20 -0.08 5.96
C GLN A 35 -4.77 1.18 6.74
N LEU A 36 -3.46 1.35 6.91
CA LEU A 36 -2.82 2.56 7.40
C LEU A 36 -1.94 3.14 6.30
N ARG A 37 -2.18 4.39 5.91
CA ARG A 37 -1.34 5.14 4.99
C ARG A 37 -0.58 6.21 5.75
N ILE A 38 0.73 6.30 5.51
CA ILE A 38 1.66 7.24 6.13
C ILE A 38 2.37 8.00 5.01
N GLU A 39 2.34 9.33 5.05
CA GLU A 39 3.04 10.21 4.12
C GLU A 39 4.22 10.87 4.84
N LEU A 40 5.39 10.79 4.24
CA LEU A 40 6.65 11.33 4.72
C LEU A 40 6.99 12.65 4.03
N ALA A 41 7.82 13.46 4.67
CA ALA A 41 8.19 14.77 4.16
C ALA A 41 8.96 14.77 2.83
N ASP A 42 9.61 13.65 2.48
CA ASP A 42 10.35 13.50 1.24
C ASP A 42 9.49 13.03 0.06
N GLY A 43 8.17 12.93 0.27
CA GLY A 43 7.19 12.46 -0.71
C GLY A 43 7.01 10.94 -0.76
N LEU A 44 7.66 10.17 0.12
CA LEU A 44 7.38 8.74 0.27
C LEU A 44 6.04 8.52 0.98
N ILE A 45 5.29 7.54 0.48
CA ILE A 45 4.04 7.08 1.06
C ILE A 45 4.23 5.61 1.40
N THR A 46 4.03 5.26 2.67
CA THR A 46 4.00 3.87 3.13
C THR A 46 2.55 3.48 3.38
N VAL A 47 2.13 2.36 2.78
CA VAL A 47 0.80 1.78 2.97
C VAL A 47 0.97 0.43 3.64
N ILE A 48 0.40 0.30 4.82
CA ILE A 48 0.38 -0.94 5.61
C ILE A 48 -1.04 -1.47 5.54
N SER A 49 -1.22 -2.72 5.12
CA SER A 49 -2.55 -3.34 5.02
C SER A 49 -2.55 -4.78 5.52
N VAL A 50 -3.70 -5.25 5.96
CA VAL A 50 -3.91 -6.65 6.32
C VAL A 50 -4.84 -7.27 5.29
N ASN A 51 -4.29 -8.12 4.44
CA ASN A 51 -5.02 -8.86 3.42
C ASN A 51 -5.19 -10.32 3.82
N LEU A 52 -6.06 -11.07 3.14
CA LEU A 52 -6.15 -12.52 3.32
C LEU A 52 -5.29 -13.20 2.25
N ASN A 53 -4.44 -14.14 2.66
CA ASN A 53 -3.72 -14.98 1.71
C ASN A 53 -4.66 -16.03 1.07
N GLU A 54 -4.13 -16.84 0.15
CA GLU A 54 -4.89 -17.89 -0.56
C GLU A 54 -5.56 -18.92 0.37
N SER A 55 -5.03 -19.09 1.59
CA SER A 55 -5.58 -19.97 2.62
C SER A 55 -6.59 -19.26 3.55
N GLY A 56 -6.95 -18.01 3.26
CA GLY A 56 -7.85 -17.20 4.08
C GLY A 56 -7.21 -16.69 5.38
N GLN A 57 -5.89 -16.80 5.54
CA GLN A 57 -5.20 -16.32 6.73
C GLN A 57 -4.80 -14.84 6.57
N PRO A 58 -4.95 -14.02 7.63
CA PRO A 58 -4.48 -12.65 7.61
C PRO A 58 -2.96 -12.57 7.35
N ARG A 59 -2.56 -11.73 6.40
CA ARG A 59 -1.18 -11.43 6.03
C ARG A 59 -0.98 -9.92 6.02
N LEU A 60 0.10 -9.48 6.65
CA LEU A 60 0.52 -8.08 6.64
C LEU A 60 1.28 -7.78 5.34
N GLU A 61 0.88 -6.70 4.68
CA GLU A 61 1.52 -6.19 3.47
C GLU A 61 1.93 -4.74 3.69
N VAL A 62 3.12 -4.38 3.20
CA VAL A 62 3.67 -3.03 3.31
C VAL A 62 4.18 -2.64 1.93
N ASP A 63 3.55 -1.61 1.36
CA ASP A 63 3.96 -1.01 0.11
C ASP A 63 4.57 0.35 0.37
N VAL A 64 5.71 0.62 -0.27
CA VAL A 64 6.37 1.93 -0.23
C VAL A 64 6.33 2.50 -1.64
N VAL A 65 5.60 3.59 -1.80
CA VAL A 65 5.42 4.26 -3.09
C VAL A 65 5.88 5.70 -2.98
N ARG A 66 6.53 6.22 -4.01
CA ARG A 66 6.91 7.64 -4.06
C ARG A 66 5.80 8.40 -4.76
N GLN A 67 5.34 9.50 -4.14
CA GLN A 67 4.38 10.37 -4.80
C GLN A 67 5.02 10.90 -6.10
N PRO A 68 4.31 10.83 -7.24
CA PRO A 68 4.79 11.45 -8.47
C PRO A 68 5.02 12.94 -8.22
N LEU A 69 6.17 13.46 -8.68
CA LEU A 69 6.57 14.86 -8.49
C LEU A 69 5.56 15.86 -9.10
N GLU A 70 4.68 15.40 -9.99
CA GLU A 70 3.77 16.21 -10.79
C GLU A 70 2.30 15.89 -10.43
N ARG A 71 1.60 16.83 -9.79
CA ARG A 71 0.13 16.90 -9.76
C ARG A 71 -0.38 17.31 -11.15
N GLY A 72 -0.17 16.51 -12.18
CA GLY A 72 -0.23 17.04 -13.55
C GLY A 72 -0.97 16.25 -14.61
N ARG A 73 -1.18 14.93 -14.48
CA ARG A 73 -1.82 14.16 -15.56
C ARG A 73 -2.74 13.08 -15.01
N GLN A 74 -4.02 13.42 -14.91
CA GLN A 74 -5.09 12.44 -14.75
C GLN A 74 -5.14 11.58 -16.03
N LEU A 75 -4.99 10.27 -15.87
CA LEU A 75 -5.18 9.31 -16.97
C LEU A 75 -6.69 9.12 -17.17
N GLU A 76 -7.25 9.74 -18.21
CA GLU A 76 -8.61 9.43 -18.67
C GLU A 76 -8.57 8.14 -19.48
N VAL A 77 -9.12 7.06 -18.93
CA VAL A 77 -9.33 5.81 -19.66
C VAL A 77 -10.78 5.79 -20.14
N ARG A 78 -10.99 5.85 -21.46
CA ARG A 78 -12.31 5.62 -22.06
C ARG A 78 -12.46 4.14 -22.34
N PHE A 79 -13.47 3.53 -21.72
CA PHE A 79 -13.87 2.16 -22.04
C PHE A 79 -14.80 2.22 -23.25
N GLU A 80 -14.31 1.80 -24.41
CA GLU A 80 -15.17 1.57 -25.55
C GLU A 80 -16.06 0.34 -25.25
N PRO A 81 -17.39 0.45 -25.35
CA PRO A 81 -18.24 -0.72 -25.25
C PRO A 81 -17.92 -1.61 -26.45
N SER A 82 -17.32 -2.77 -26.18
CA SER A 82 -17.14 -3.81 -27.18
C SER A 82 -18.53 -4.29 -27.60
N GLY A 83 -19.05 -3.69 -28.66
CA GLY A 83 -20.28 -4.12 -29.31
C GLY A 83 -20.09 -5.53 -29.86
N GLN A 84 -20.64 -6.50 -29.14
CA GLN A 84 -20.97 -7.80 -29.69
C GLN A 84 -22.23 -8.30 -28.97
N THR A 85 -23.35 -7.64 -29.25
CA THR A 85 -24.66 -8.28 -29.14
C THR A 85 -24.78 -9.27 -30.30
N ALA A 86 -25.08 -10.52 -29.91
CA ALA A 86 -25.30 -11.68 -30.76
C ALA A 86 -26.42 -11.49 -31.80
#